data_AF-A0AA87Y3K1-F1
#
_entry.id   AF-A0AA87Y3K1-F1
#
_cell.length_a   1.000
_cell.length_b   1.000
_cell.length_c   1.000
_cell.angle_alpha   90.00
_cell.angle_beta   90.00
_cell.angle_gamma   90.00
#
_symmetry.space_group_name_H-M   'P 1'
#
loop_
_entity.id
_entity.type
_entity.pdbx_description
1 polymer ?
#
loop_
_entity_poly.entity_id
_entity_poly.type
_entity_poly.pdbx_seq_one_letter_code
_entity_poly.pdbx_strand_id
1 'polypeptide(L)'
;MLFLFPGLEMFMRINGRARATTDEALLVRLSEGGKRPKTATVVAIDEVLFHCGKAINRAGLCRTDRQVDRAALPTPGRMVEALDAAAQGRAADAAAAGQLDAHYARAVRYDLYG
;
A
#
# COMPACT_ATOMS: atom_id res chain seq x y z
N MET A 1 -7.98 -2.86 10.20
CA MET A 1 -7.73 -3.09 8.76
C MET A 1 -8.91 -2.58 7.96
N LEU A 2 -8.67 -1.99 6.78
CA LEU A 2 -9.69 -1.45 5.89
C LEU A 2 -9.63 -2.19 4.56
N PHE A 3 -10.76 -2.70 4.09
CA PHE A 3 -10.89 -3.39 2.81
C PHE A 3 -11.83 -2.62 1.90
N LEU A 4 -11.30 -2.21 0.76
CA LEU A 4 -12.02 -1.52 -0.31
C LEU A 4 -12.23 -2.50 -1.45
N PHE A 5 -13.42 -2.51 -2.02
CA PHE A 5 -13.79 -3.39 -3.11
C PHE A 5 -14.15 -2.55 -4.33
N PRO A 6 -13.23 -2.37 -5.29
CA PRO A 6 -13.55 -1.69 -6.53
C PRO A 6 -14.78 -2.32 -7.19
N GLY A 7 -15.82 -1.53 -7.45
CA GLY A 7 -17.09 -2.00 -8.02
C GLY A 7 -18.20 -2.27 -7.00
N LEU A 8 -17.92 -2.24 -5.69
CA LEU A 8 -18.97 -2.24 -4.66
C LEU A 8 -19.09 -0.87 -4.00
N GLU A 9 -20.32 -0.43 -3.78
CA GLU A 9 -20.62 0.77 -2.99
C GLU A 9 -20.66 0.46 -1.49
N MET A 10 -19.71 -0.33 -1.01
CA MET A 10 -19.53 -0.62 0.41
C MET A 10 -18.08 -1.00 0.69
N PHE A 11 -17.66 -0.81 1.94
CA PHE A 11 -16.34 -1.20 2.40
C PHE A 11 -16.43 -1.90 3.75
N MET A 12 -15.40 -2.68 4.07
CA MET A 12 -15.35 -3.48 5.28
C MET A 12 -14.22 -3.02 6.18
N ARG A 13 -14.53 -2.84 7.47
CA ARG A 13 -13.54 -2.56 8.52
C ARG A 13 -13.45 -3.75 9.45
N ILE A 14 -12.24 -4.26 9.64
CA ILE A 14 -11.94 -5.29 10.64
C ILE A 14 -11.14 -4.64 11.75
N ASN A 15 -11.67 -4.65 12.98
CA ASN A 15 -10.94 -4.23 14.17
C ASN A 15 -10.52 -5.46 14.98
N GLY A 16 -9.38 -5.36 15.62
CA GLY A 16 -8.79 -6.48 16.34
C GLY A 16 -7.44 -6.12 16.96
N ARG A 17 -6.89 -7.05 17.73
CA ARG A 17 -5.55 -6.97 18.30
C ARG A 17 -4.56 -7.72 17.42
N ALA A 18 -3.50 -7.04 17.00
CA ALA A 18 -2.45 -7.62 16.19
C ALA A 18 -1.21 -7.92 17.02
N ARG A 19 -0.54 -9.04 16.74
CA ARG A 19 0.81 -9.34 17.24
C ARG A 19 1.70 -9.82 16.10
N ALA A 20 2.98 -9.44 16.15
CA ALA A 20 3.99 -10.04 15.28
C ALA A 20 4.38 -11.43 15.81
N THR A 21 4.81 -12.31 14.91
CA THR A 21 5.26 -13.67 15.24
C THR A 21 6.28 -14.18 14.23
N THR A 22 7.18 -15.03 14.69
CA THR A 22 8.17 -15.76 13.88
C THR A 22 7.96 -17.27 13.98
N ASP A 23 6.70 -17.69 14.15
CA ASP A 23 6.34 -19.11 14.28
C ASP A 23 6.64 -19.83 12.96
N GLU A 24 7.56 -20.79 13.00
CA GLU A 24 8.06 -21.47 11.82
C GLU A 24 6.95 -22.18 11.02
N ALA A 25 6.02 -22.86 11.70
CA ALA A 25 4.94 -23.57 11.03
C ALA A 25 3.97 -22.62 10.32
N LEU A 26 3.68 -21.47 10.93
CA LEU A 26 2.88 -20.42 10.30
C LEU A 26 3.62 -19.79 9.11
N LEU A 27 4.91 -19.47 9.26
CA LEU A 27 5.70 -18.86 8.19
C LEU A 27 5.81 -19.79 6.98
N VAL A 28 6.00 -21.10 7.19
CA VAL A 28 6.00 -22.10 6.10
C VAL A 28 4.66 -22.09 5.36
N ARG A 29 3.53 -22.06 6.08
CA ARG A 29 2.19 -22.01 5.47
C ARG A 29 1.91 -20.72 4.69
N LEU A 30 2.56 -19.63 5.06
CA LEU A 30 2.44 -18.32 4.39
C LEU A 30 3.49 -18.13 3.29
N SER A 31 4.17 -19.19 2.86
CA SER A 31 5.14 -19.10 1.77
C SER A 31 4.43 -18.88 0.43
N GLU A 32 4.92 -17.93 -0.35
CA GLU A 32 4.38 -17.60 -1.67
C GLU A 32 5.55 -17.29 -2.62
N GLY A 33 5.42 -17.65 -3.90
CA GLY A 33 6.51 -17.47 -4.87
C GLY A 33 7.80 -18.21 -4.50
N GLY A 34 7.69 -19.34 -3.79
CA GLY A 34 8.84 -20.12 -3.31
C GLY A 34 9.61 -19.46 -2.16
N LYS A 35 9.08 -18.38 -1.57
CA LYS A 35 9.76 -17.63 -0.52
C LYS A 35 8.96 -17.58 0.76
N ARG A 36 9.68 -17.77 1.86
CA ARG A 36 9.14 -17.76 3.21
C ARG A 36 9.24 -16.34 3.79
N PRO A 37 8.15 -15.77 4.32
CA PRO A 37 8.21 -14.46 4.98
C PRO A 37 9.08 -14.51 6.25
N LYS A 38 9.71 -13.39 6.60
CA LYS A 38 10.57 -13.28 7.80
C LYS A 38 9.77 -13.22 9.11
N THR A 39 8.57 -12.67 9.04
CA THR A 39 7.64 -12.48 10.16
C THR A 39 6.21 -12.56 9.64
N ALA A 40 5.27 -12.86 10.53
CA ALA A 40 3.84 -12.79 10.24
C ALA A 40 3.15 -11.90 11.27
N THR A 41 2.04 -11.27 10.87
CA THR A 41 1.15 -10.56 11.79
C THR A 41 -0.11 -11.39 12.00
N VAL A 42 -0.37 -11.81 13.23
CA VAL A 42 -1.60 -12.50 13.62
C VAL A 42 -2.56 -11.46 14.18
N VAL A 43 -3.74 -11.37 13.58
CA VAL A 43 -4.81 -10.45 14.02
C VAL A 43 -5.93 -11.25 14.65
N ALA A 44 -6.11 -11.10 15.96
CA ALA A 44 -7.30 -11.58 16.66
C ALA A 44 -8.43 -10.57 16.41
N ILE A 45 -9.45 -10.99 15.67
CA ILE A 45 -10.58 -10.14 15.26
C ILE A 45 -11.50 -9.94 16.45
N ASP A 46 -11.81 -8.68 16.76
CA ASP A 46 -12.82 -8.32 17.76
C ASP A 46 -14.17 -8.02 17.09
N GLU A 47 -14.16 -7.34 15.94
CA GLU A 47 -15.37 -7.00 15.19
C GLU A 47 -15.11 -6.83 13.69
N VAL A 48 -16.16 -7.10 12.91
CA VAL A 48 -16.21 -6.86 11.47
C VAL A 48 -17.42 -6.00 11.17
N LEU A 49 -17.17 -4.84 10.56
CA LEU A 49 -18.18 -3.83 10.28
C LEU A 49 -18.29 -3.62 8.78
N PHE A 50 -19.51 -3.77 8.26
CA PHE A 50 -19.86 -3.29 6.93
C PHE A 50 -20.32 -1.85 7.03
N HIS A 51 -19.65 -0.97 6.28
CA HIS A 51 -20.04 0.43 6.20
C HIS A 51 -20.78 0.68 4.89
N CYS A 52 -21.88 1.43 4.97
CA CYS A 52 -22.61 1.89 3.79
C CYS A 52 -21.71 2.76 2.90
N GLY A 53 -21.93 2.69 1.58
CA GLY A 53 -21.13 3.39 0.58
C GLY A 53 -21.19 4.90 0.60
N LYS A 54 -21.99 5.55 1.46
CA LYS A 54 -22.16 7.01 1.44
C LYS A 54 -20.83 7.77 1.42
N ALA A 55 -19.84 7.33 2.20
CA ALA A 55 -18.51 7.95 2.22
C ALA A 55 -17.72 7.71 0.92
N ILE A 56 -17.73 6.48 0.40
CA ILE A 56 -17.08 6.09 -0.86
C ILE A 56 -17.69 6.83 -2.05
N ASN A 57 -19.03 6.89 -2.10
CA ASN A 57 -19.78 7.56 -3.16
C ASN A 57 -19.55 9.07 -3.13
N ARG A 58 -19.55 9.69 -1.94
CA ARG A 58 -19.24 11.13 -1.79
C ARG A 58 -17.81 11.44 -2.17
N ALA A 59 -16.85 10.58 -1.83
CA ALA A 59 -15.45 10.73 -2.20
C ALA A 59 -15.20 10.44 -3.69
N GLY A 60 -16.15 9.81 -4.39
CA GLY A 60 -15.95 9.34 -5.76
C GLY A 60 -14.83 8.31 -5.89
N LEU A 61 -14.49 7.57 -4.82
CA LEU A 61 -13.26 6.78 -4.75
C LEU A 61 -13.23 5.66 -5.81
N CYS A 62 -14.40 5.11 -6.16
CA CYS A 62 -14.55 4.07 -7.17
C CYS A 62 -14.98 4.60 -8.55
N ARG A 63 -15.08 5.92 -8.73
CA ARG A 63 -15.53 6.55 -9.98
C ARG A 63 -14.34 6.84 -10.90
N THR A 64 -14.28 6.15 -12.03
CA THR A 64 -13.19 6.34 -13.01
C THR A 64 -13.14 7.77 -13.55
N ASP A 65 -14.29 8.44 -13.71
CA ASP A 65 -14.38 9.84 -14.16
C ASP A 65 -13.91 10.86 -13.10
N ARG A 66 -13.66 10.42 -11.86
CA ARG A 66 -13.13 11.24 -10.76
C ARG A 66 -11.66 10.97 -10.48
N GLN A 67 -11.05 9.98 -11.14
CA GLN A 67 -9.63 9.70 -10.99
C GLN A 67 -8.84 10.78 -11.73
N VAL A 68 -7.91 11.43 -11.03
CA VAL A 68 -7.00 12.39 -11.65
C VAL A 68 -6.01 11.65 -12.56
N ASP A 69 -5.57 12.31 -13.62
CA ASP A 69 -4.47 11.80 -14.44
C ASP A 69 -3.24 11.55 -13.56
N ARG A 70 -2.64 10.37 -13.69
CA ARG A 70 -1.43 10.01 -12.97
C ARG A 70 -0.30 11.01 -13.22
N ALA A 71 -0.23 11.59 -14.42
CA ALA A 71 0.75 12.61 -14.78
C ALA A 71 0.58 13.92 -13.99
N ALA A 72 -0.61 14.19 -13.44
CA ALA A 72 -0.86 15.36 -12.60
C ALA A 72 -0.34 15.20 -11.15
N LEU A 73 0.07 13.99 -10.75
CA LEU A 73 0.62 13.70 -9.43
C LEU A 73 2.13 13.49 -9.48
N PRO A 74 2.87 13.89 -8.43
CA PRO A 74 4.28 13.57 -8.33
C PRO A 74 4.48 12.05 -8.32
N THR A 75 5.62 11.60 -8.82
CA THR A 75 6.01 10.19 -8.76
C THR A 75 6.51 9.82 -7.37
N PRO A 76 6.48 8.53 -6.98
CA PRO A 76 7.09 8.09 -5.72
C PRO A 76 8.52 8.58 -5.55
N GLY A 77 9.35 8.49 -6.60
CA GLY A 77 10.70 9.01 -6.61
C GLY A 77 10.74 10.51 -6.37
N ARG A 78 9.91 11.30 -7.06
CA ARG A 78 9.81 12.75 -6.81
C ARG A 78 9.35 13.09 -5.40
N MET A 79 8.40 12.34 -4.84
CA MET A 79 7.91 12.57 -3.47
C MET A 79 9.00 12.26 -2.44
N VAL A 80 9.66 11.11 -2.55
CA VAL A 80 10.75 10.71 -1.65
C VAL A 80 11.91 11.70 -1.74
N GLU A 81 12.31 12.04 -2.95
CA GLU A 81 13.41 12.97 -3.19
C GLU A 81 13.10 14.39 -2.68
N ALA A 82 11.87 14.88 -2.87
CA ALA A 82 11.46 16.16 -2.32
C ALA A 82 11.48 16.18 -0.78
N LEU A 83 11.05 15.10 -0.14
CA LEU A 83 11.09 14.96 1.32
C LEU A 83 12.53 14.90 1.85
N ASP A 84 13.40 14.13 1.20
CA ASP A 84 14.80 13.99 1.57
C ASP A 84 15.58 15.30 1.36
N ALA A 85 15.35 15.95 0.21
CA ALA A 85 15.96 17.24 -0.10
C ALA A 85 15.57 18.33 0.90
N ALA A 86 14.28 18.39 1.26
CA ALA A 86 13.79 19.31 2.27
C ALA A 86 14.41 19.05 3.65
N ALA A 87 14.55 17.78 4.05
CA ALA A 87 15.18 17.41 5.32
C ALA A 87 16.66 17.82 5.39
N GLN A 88 17.35 17.85 4.25
CA GLN A 88 18.78 18.15 4.14
C GLN A 88 19.07 19.60 3.70
N GLY A 89 18.04 20.42 3.48
CA GLY A 89 18.20 21.81 3.03
C GLY A 89 18.81 21.95 1.63
N ARG A 90 18.65 20.93 0.78
CA ARG A 90 19.16 20.89 -0.60
C ARG A 90 18.02 21.02 -1.61
N ALA A 91 18.35 21.30 -2.86
CA ALA A 91 17.39 21.20 -3.95
C ALA A 91 17.11 19.72 -4.29
N ALA A 92 15.89 19.44 -4.74
CA ALA A 92 15.52 18.11 -5.22
C ALA A 92 16.24 17.79 -6.53
N ASP A 93 16.74 16.56 -6.64
CA ASP A 93 17.45 16.05 -7.81
C ASP A 93 16.53 15.19 -8.69
N ALA A 94 16.27 15.66 -9.91
CA ALA A 94 15.43 14.94 -10.87
C ALA A 94 16.02 13.60 -11.33
N ALA A 95 17.35 13.46 -11.38
CA ALA A 95 18.00 12.22 -11.77
C ALA A 95 17.87 11.16 -10.67
N ALA A 96 18.07 11.55 -9.41
CA ALA A 96 17.85 10.69 -8.25
C ALA A 96 16.39 10.23 -8.17
N ALA A 97 15.43 11.15 -8.36
CA ALA A 97 14.00 10.82 -8.43
C ALA A 97 13.69 9.80 -9.54
N GLY A 98 14.28 9.95 -10.73
CA GLY A 98 14.08 9.03 -11.85
C GLY A 98 14.63 7.62 -11.57
N GLN A 99 15.77 7.51 -10.89
CA GLN A 99 16.32 6.21 -10.47
C GLN A 99 15.42 5.52 -9.45
N LEU A 100 14.91 6.26 -8.47
CA LEU A 100 13.94 5.77 -7.48
C LEU A 100 12.66 5.27 -8.15
N ASP A 101 12.15 5.99 -9.15
CA ASP A 101 10.97 5.58 -9.91
C ASP A 101 11.19 4.28 -10.69
N ALA A 102 12.34 4.15 -11.36
CA ALA A 102 12.69 2.93 -12.10
C ALA A 102 12.78 1.72 -11.16
N HIS A 103 13.41 1.90 -10.00
CA HIS A 103 13.49 0.87 -8.97
C HIS A 103 12.10 0.50 -8.44
N TYR A 104 11.29 1.49 -8.06
CA TYR A 104 9.93 1.28 -7.55
C TYR A 104 9.03 0.55 -8.56
N ALA A 105 9.06 0.96 -9.83
CA ALA A 105 8.24 0.36 -10.88
C ALA A 105 8.59 -1.11 -11.15
N ARG A 106 9.88 -1.47 -11.03
CA ARG A 106 10.32 -2.86 -11.12
C ARG A 106 9.89 -3.65 -9.90
N ALA A 107 10.19 -3.15 -8.70
CA ALA A 107 9.95 -3.86 -7.45
C ALA A 107 8.47 -4.23 -7.27
N VAL A 108 7.55 -3.29 -7.53
CA VAL A 108 6.10 -3.50 -7.35
C VAL A 108 5.52 -4.51 -8.35
N ARG A 109 6.13 -4.68 -9.52
CA ARG A 109 5.60 -5.55 -10.59
C ARG A 109 6.25 -6.92 -10.65
N TYR A 110 7.53 -7.01 -10.30
CA TYR A 110 8.34 -8.20 -10.58
C TYR A 110 9.04 -8.75 -9.33
N ASP A 111 9.28 -7.93 -8.31
CA ASP A 111 10.03 -8.34 -7.13
C ASP A 111 9.11 -8.44 -5.89
N LEU A 112 7.85 -8.84 -6.07
CA LEU A 112 6.85 -8.95 -4.98
C LEU A 112 7.29 -9.88 -3.85
N TYR A 113 8.01 -10.94 -4.20
CA TYR A 113 8.61 -11.86 -3.25
C TYR A 113 10.13 -11.64 -3.15
N GLY A 114 10.66 -10.66 -3.88
CA GLY A 114 12.08 -10.31 -4.02
C GLY A 114 12.83 -11.10 -5.09
#